data_AF-A0A847GQZ0-F1
#
_entry.id   AF-A0A847GQZ0-F1
#
_cell.length_a   1.000
_cell.length_b   1.000
_cell.length_c   1.000
_cell.angle_alpha   90.00
_cell.angle_beta   90.00
_cell.angle_gamma   90.00
#
_symmetry.space_group_name_H-M   'P 1'
#
loop_
_entity.id
_entity.type
_entity.pdbx_description
1 polymer ?
#
loop_
_entity_poly.entity_id
_entity_poly.type
_entity_poly.pdbx_seq_one_letter_code
_entity_poly.pdbx_strand_id
1 'polypeptide(L)'
;MPELERLLQEHLEKNIDLYKQKAIHAAAQTWGVRSKTTIRIRASTPRDSGGRQTVDYFQCTLQRLYEKGEDRFWEAVRPQAKLAYDMDDVRVASHRVYSAPSHPLTLAARPKSSRRI
;
A
#
# COMPACT_ATOMS: atom_id res chain seq x y z
N MET A 1 -10.18 -1.49 -22.23
CA MET A 1 -10.81 -0.30 -21.61
C MET A 1 -9.87 0.91 -21.74
N PRO A 2 -9.56 1.38 -22.97
CA PRO A 2 -8.45 2.34 -23.17
C PRO A 2 -8.81 3.79 -22.82
N GLU A 3 -10.09 4.16 -22.97
CA GLU A 3 -10.56 5.53 -22.74
C GLU A 3 -10.53 5.92 -21.26
N LEU A 4 -10.91 4.99 -20.36
CA LEU A 4 -10.86 5.22 -18.92
C LEU A 4 -9.42 5.40 -18.43
N GLU A 5 -8.48 4.62 -18.96
CA GLU A 5 -7.05 4.73 -18.65
C GLU A 5 -6.51 6.10 -19.06
N ARG A 6 -6.90 6.59 -20.24
CA ARG A 6 -6.53 7.93 -20.72
C ARG A 6 -7.08 9.03 -19.80
N LEU A 7 -8.36 8.98 -19.43
CA LEU A 7 -8.98 9.99 -18.56
C LEU A 7 -8.35 10.02 -17.16
N LEU A 8 -8.04 8.85 -16.60
CA LEU A 8 -7.30 8.73 -15.34
C LEU A 8 -5.91 9.35 -15.44
N GLN A 9 -5.18 9.06 -16.52
CA GLN A 9 -3.85 9.61 -16.75
C GLN A 9 -3.89 11.14 -16.83
N GLU A 10 -4.79 11.69 -17.65
CA GLU A 10 -4.94 13.15 -17.79
C GLU A 10 -5.31 13.83 -16.46
N HIS A 11 -6.21 13.23 -15.67
CA HIS A 11 -6.58 13.75 -14.36
C HIS A 11 -5.39 13.77 -13.39
N LEU A 12 -4.61 12.68 -13.36
CA LEU A 12 -3.44 12.57 -12.49
C LEU A 12 -2.36 13.60 -12.86
N GLU A 13 -2.13 13.79 -14.15
CA GLU A 13 -1.17 14.78 -14.65
C GLU A 13 -1.58 16.21 -14.27
N LYS A 14 -2.86 16.56 -14.45
CA LYS A 14 -3.40 17.89 -14.11
C LYS A 14 -3.34 18.19 -12.60
N ASN A 15 -3.42 17.18 -11.75
CA ASN A 15 -3.56 17.35 -10.30
C ASN A 15 -2.32 16.95 -9.49
N ILE A 16 -1.20 16.64 -10.15
CA ILE A 16 -0.03 16.04 -9.50
C ILE A 16 0.55 16.92 -8.38
N ASP A 17 0.56 18.24 -8.58
CA ASP A 17 1.11 19.19 -7.61
C ASP A 17 0.20 19.40 -6.41
N LEU A 18 -1.12 19.36 -6.63
CA LEU A 18 -2.11 19.36 -5.55
C LEU A 18 -1.91 18.15 -4.64
N TYR A 19 -1.73 16.96 -5.23
CA TYR A 19 -1.50 15.74 -4.45
C TYR A 19 -0.15 15.75 -3.73
N LYS A 20 0.90 16.31 -4.32
CA LYS A 20 2.19 16.54 -3.63
C LYS A 20 2.01 17.40 -2.40
N GLN A 21 1.35 18.55 -2.54
CA GLN A 21 1.16 19.48 -1.42
C GLN A 21 0.34 18.85 -0.30
N LYS A 22 -0.75 18.13 -0.63
CA LYS A 22 -1.55 17.40 0.35
C LYS A 22 -0.73 16.35 1.11
N ALA A 23 0.09 15.56 0.40
CA ALA A 23 0.93 14.55 1.03
C ALA A 23 1.99 15.15 1.96
N ILE A 24 2.65 16.23 1.54
CA ILE A 24 3.65 16.95 2.36
C ILE A 24 2.98 17.52 3.61
N HIS A 25 1.81 18.15 3.48
CA HIS A 25 1.10 18.72 4.61
C HIS A 25 0.64 17.65 5.60
N ALA A 26 0.09 16.54 5.13
CA ALA A 26 -0.30 15.42 5.97
C ALA A 26 0.89 14.85 6.74
N ALA A 27 2.02 14.59 6.06
CA ALA A 27 3.23 14.09 6.71
C ALA A 27 3.77 15.07 7.78
N ALA A 28 3.73 16.37 7.51
CA ALA A 28 4.13 17.38 8.48
C ALA A 28 3.22 17.41 9.71
N GLN A 29 1.90 17.25 9.53
CA GLN A 29 0.95 17.20 10.63
C GLN A 29 1.06 15.92 11.46
N THR A 30 1.23 14.76 10.80
CA THR A 30 1.25 13.46 11.49
C THR A 30 2.58 13.19 12.19
N TRP A 31 3.71 13.63 11.61
CA TRP A 31 5.04 13.27 12.10
C TRP A 31 5.92 14.47 12.49
N GLY A 32 5.45 15.71 12.33
CA GLY A 32 6.24 16.92 12.62
C GLY A 32 7.42 17.14 11.67
N VAL A 33 7.55 16.33 10.62
CA VAL A 33 8.68 16.36 9.70
C VAL A 33 8.41 17.38 8.58
N ARG A 34 9.18 18.47 8.57
CA ARG A 34 9.22 19.39 7.43
C ARG A 34 10.36 19.01 6.50
N SER A 35 10.05 18.28 5.44
CA SER A 35 11.01 17.90 4.41
C SER A 35 11.10 18.98 3.33
N LYS A 36 12.32 19.37 2.94
CA LYS A 36 12.61 20.22 1.78
C LYS A 36 12.98 19.40 0.53
N THR A 37 12.92 18.07 0.61
CA THR A 37 13.29 17.18 -0.50
C THR A 37 12.35 17.38 -1.67
N THR A 38 12.92 17.52 -2.86
CA THR A 38 12.15 17.57 -4.11
C THR A 38 11.58 16.19 -4.45
N ILE A 39 10.26 16.04 -4.38
CA ILE A 39 9.56 14.81 -4.77
C ILE A 39 9.12 14.94 -6.24
N ARG A 40 9.70 14.11 -7.11
CA ARG A 40 9.27 13.99 -8.50
C ARG A 40 8.23 12.89 -8.63
N ILE A 41 6.98 13.28 -8.84
CA ILE A 41 5.90 12.33 -9.17
C ILE A 41 5.83 12.19 -10.69
N ARG A 42 5.73 10.96 -11.19
CA ARG A 42 5.42 10.64 -12.59
C ARG A 42 4.13 9.85 -12.65
N ALA A 43 3.17 10.33 -13.42
CA ALA A 43 2.03 9.51 -13.82
C ALA A 43 2.51 8.42 -14.80
N SER A 44 2.02 7.20 -14.63
CA SER A 44 2.40 6.03 -15.44
C SER A 44 1.26 5.02 -15.42
N THR A 45 1.28 4.05 -16.34
CA THR A 45 0.43 2.87 -16.23
C THR A 45 1.20 1.73 -15.54
N PRO A 46 0.52 0.72 -14.96
CA PRO A 46 1.20 -0.45 -14.42
C PRO A 46 2.11 -1.11 -15.46
N ARG A 47 1.69 -1.20 -16.73
CA ARG A 47 2.48 -1.77 -17.83
C ARG A 47 3.87 -1.15 -17.94
N ASP A 48 3.98 0.16 -17.71
CA ASP A 48 5.20 0.93 -17.92
C ASP A 48 6.05 1.07 -16.63
N SER A 49 5.62 0.48 -15.51
CA SER A 49 6.27 0.63 -14.22
C SER A 49 6.30 -0.69 -13.45
N GLY A 50 7.45 -1.38 -13.48
CA GLY A 50 7.67 -2.62 -12.75
C GLY A 50 7.42 -2.47 -11.25
N GLY A 51 7.89 -1.37 -10.64
CA GLY A 51 7.64 -1.08 -9.23
C GLY A 51 6.15 -0.94 -8.89
N ARG A 52 5.35 -0.41 -9.82
CA ARG A 52 3.89 -0.30 -9.62
C ARG A 52 3.22 -1.67 -9.72
N GLN A 53 3.60 -2.50 -10.69
CA GLN A 53 3.13 -3.89 -10.78
C GLN A 53 3.47 -4.68 -9.52
N THR A 54 4.67 -4.49 -8.98
CA THR A 54 5.09 -5.13 -7.73
C THR A 54 4.16 -4.72 -6.59
N VAL A 55 3.94 -3.42 -6.37
CA VAL A 55 3.04 -2.92 -5.31
C VAL A 55 1.62 -3.45 -5.49
N ASP A 56 1.08 -3.40 -6.71
CA ASP A 56 -0.26 -3.89 -7.03
C ASP A 56 -0.39 -5.40 -6.72
N TYR A 57 0.62 -6.19 -7.08
CA TYR A 57 0.64 -7.62 -6.80
C TYR A 57 0.70 -7.88 -5.29
N PHE A 58 1.61 -7.21 -4.56
CA PHE A 58 1.69 -7.30 -3.10
C PHE A 58 0.34 -6.97 -2.45
N GLN A 59 -0.30 -5.87 -2.83
CA GLN A 59 -1.61 -5.48 -2.32
C GLN A 59 -2.68 -6.53 -2.62
N CYS A 60 -2.72 -7.05 -3.85
CA CYS A 60 -3.67 -8.09 -4.23
C CYS A 60 -3.47 -9.37 -3.40
N THR A 61 -2.23 -9.81 -3.17
CA THR A 61 -1.96 -11.00 -2.35
C THR A 61 -2.43 -10.83 -0.91
N LEU A 62 -2.23 -9.65 -0.32
CA LEU A 62 -2.72 -9.33 1.03
C LEU A 62 -4.25 -9.31 1.06
N GLN A 63 -4.92 -8.68 0.09
CA GLN A 63 -6.38 -8.69 0.01
C GLN A 63 -6.93 -10.12 -0.07
N ARG A 64 -6.35 -10.98 -0.91
CA ARG A 64 -6.74 -12.41 -0.99
C ARG A 64 -6.49 -13.15 0.32
N LEU A 65 -5.36 -12.88 0.98
CA LEU A 65 -5.06 -13.44 2.29
C LEU A 65 -6.10 -13.02 3.33
N TYR A 66 -6.50 -11.75 3.41
CA TYR A 66 -7.43 -11.24 4.42
C TYR A 66 -8.91 -11.53 4.11
N GLU A 67 -9.32 -11.43 2.86
CA GLU A 67 -10.73 -11.54 2.46
C GLU A 67 -11.11 -12.96 2.08
N LYS A 68 -10.20 -13.68 1.41
CA LYS A 68 -10.48 -15.02 0.86
C LYS A 68 -9.79 -16.15 1.63
N GLY A 69 -8.87 -15.81 2.53
CA GLY A 69 -8.08 -16.80 3.26
C GLY A 69 -7.11 -17.58 2.36
N GLU A 70 -6.74 -17.01 1.20
CA GLU A 70 -5.82 -17.64 0.27
C GLU A 70 -4.38 -17.15 0.53
N ASP A 71 -3.58 -17.95 1.21
CA ASP A 71 -2.23 -17.59 1.63
C ASP A 71 -1.13 -17.95 0.63
N ARG A 72 -1.34 -18.93 -0.26
CA ARG A 72 -0.37 -19.37 -1.28
C ARG A 72 0.27 -18.23 -2.09
N PHE A 73 -0.49 -17.16 -2.37
CA PHE A 73 -0.01 -16.02 -3.15
C PHE A 73 0.90 -15.13 -2.30
N TRP A 74 0.53 -14.92 -1.04
CA TRP A 74 1.32 -14.17 -0.08
C TRP A 74 2.62 -14.91 0.25
N GLU A 75 2.56 -16.21 0.54
CA GLU A 75 3.75 -17.02 0.83
C GLU A 75 4.76 -17.03 -0.32
N ALA A 76 4.30 -16.92 -1.58
CA ALA A 76 5.20 -16.84 -2.73
C ALA A 76 6.02 -15.54 -2.79
N VAL A 77 5.47 -14.41 -2.33
CA VAL A 77 6.12 -13.09 -2.42
C VAL A 77 6.67 -12.57 -1.11
N ARG A 78 6.16 -13.07 0.01
CA ARG A 78 6.58 -12.69 1.35
C ARG A 78 8.10 -12.75 1.56
N PRO A 79 8.85 -13.77 1.08
CA PRO A 79 10.31 -13.79 1.25
C PRO A 79 11.04 -12.59 0.63
N GLN A 80 10.40 -11.89 -0.31
CA GLN A 80 10.94 -10.70 -0.97
C GLN A 80 10.65 -9.41 -0.17
N ALA A 81 9.80 -9.48 0.85
CA ALA A 81 9.46 -8.35 1.72
C ALA A 81 10.10 -8.51 3.10
N LYS A 82 10.81 -7.47 3.55
CA LYS A 82 11.40 -7.45 4.90
C LYS A 82 10.39 -7.07 6.00
N LEU A 83 9.39 -6.28 5.64
CA LEU A 83 8.43 -5.72 6.57
C LEU A 83 7.12 -5.45 5.83
N ALA A 84 6.02 -6.00 6.35
CA ALA A 84 4.68 -5.52 5.99
C ALA A 84 4.10 -4.77 7.18
N TYR A 85 3.54 -3.61 6.89
CA TYR A 85 3.11 -2.65 7.87
C TYR A 85 1.63 -2.33 7.67
N ASP A 86 0.79 -2.76 8.60
CA ASP A 86 -0.65 -2.46 8.58
C ASP A 86 -0.87 -1.07 9.20
N MET A 87 -1.07 -0.07 8.34
CA MET A 87 -1.29 1.32 8.76
C MET A 87 -2.66 1.52 9.40
N ASP A 88 -3.63 0.68 9.04
CA ASP A 88 -5.05 0.89 9.35
C ASP A 88 -5.53 0.06 10.54
N ASP A 89 -4.74 -0.92 10.98
CA ASP A 89 -5.05 -1.72 12.18
C ASP A 89 -4.73 -0.98 13.48
N VAL A 90 -5.74 -0.32 14.03
CA VAL A 90 -5.69 0.39 15.32
C VAL A 90 -6.25 -0.44 16.49
N ARG A 91 -6.55 -1.73 16.30
CA ARG A 91 -7.36 -2.53 17.25
C ARG A 91 -6.60 -3.02 18.49
N VAL A 92 -5.29 -3.23 18.40
CA VAL A 92 -4.54 -4.03 19.40
C VAL A 92 -3.65 -3.18 20.31
N ALA A 93 -3.03 -2.10 19.80
CA ALA A 93 -2.25 -1.16 20.60
C ALA A 93 -2.04 0.15 19.82
N SER A 94 -1.64 1.22 20.51
CA SER A 94 -1.02 2.41 19.89
C SER A 94 0.26 2.08 19.09
N HIS A 95 0.77 0.86 19.23
CA HIS A 95 1.90 0.30 18.51
C HIS A 95 1.42 -0.82 17.57
N ARG A 96 0.96 -0.39 16.39
CA ARG A 96 1.22 -0.91 15.05
C ARG A 96 1.67 -2.38 14.92
N VAL A 97 0.89 -3.20 14.21
CA VAL A 97 1.23 -4.61 13.91
C VAL A 97 2.24 -4.67 12.76
N TYR A 98 3.40 -5.28 13.02
CA TYR A 98 4.47 -5.50 12.05
C TYR A 98 4.53 -6.97 11.67
N SER A 99 4.52 -7.28 10.37
CA SER A 99 4.96 -8.58 9.92
C SER A 99 6.41 -8.52 9.49
N ALA A 100 7.26 -9.21 10.25
CA ALA A 100 8.68 -9.38 9.98
C ALA A 100 9.00 -10.87 9.77
N PRO A 101 10.19 -11.23 9.29
CA PRO A 101 10.60 -12.64 9.19
C PRO A 101 10.44 -13.40 10.51
N SER A 102 10.72 -12.76 11.65
CA SER A 102 10.58 -13.34 13.00
C SER A 102 9.13 -13.52 13.47
N HIS A 103 8.19 -12.75 12.89
CA HIS A 103 6.76 -12.80 13.19
C HIS A 103 5.96 -12.80 11.88
N PRO A 104 5.91 -13.95 11.20
CA PRO A 104 5.20 -14.13 9.94
C PRO A 104 3.73 -13.70 9.98
N LEU A 105 3.29 -12.94 8.98
CA LEU A 105 1.87 -12.84 8.67
C LEU A 105 1.51 -14.13 7.94
N THR A 106 0.78 -15.01 8.61
CA THR A 106 0.28 -16.27 8.04
C THR A 106 -1.24 -16.29 8.15
N LEU A 107 -1.87 -17.23 7.46
CA LEU A 107 -3.32 -17.43 7.54
C LEU A 107 -3.79 -17.68 8.97
N ALA A 108 -3.00 -18.40 9.77
CA ALA A 108 -3.30 -18.71 11.16
C ALA A 108 -3.08 -17.51 12.10
N ALA A 109 -2.06 -16.70 11.84
CA ALA A 109 -1.68 -15.57 12.69
C ALA A 109 -2.40 -14.26 12.32
N ARG A 110 -3.10 -14.20 11.17
CA ARG A 110 -3.79 -12.98 10.75
C ARG A 110 -4.89 -12.60 11.76
N PRO A 111 -5.03 -11.30 12.10
CA PRO A 111 -6.17 -10.84 12.87
C PRO A 111 -7.47 -11.16 12.11
N LYS A 112 -8.45 -11.77 12.78
CA LYS A 112 -9.76 -11.96 12.16
C LYS A 112 -10.36 -10.58 11.86
N SER A 113 -10.75 -10.35 10.61
CA SER A 113 -11.49 -9.14 10.25
C SER A 113 -12.81 -9.15 11.02
N SER A 114 -13.04 -8.14 11.86
CA SER A 114 -14.30 -7.99 12.61
C SER A 114 -15.45 -7.49 11.74
N ARG A 115 -15.25 -7.29 10.43
CA ARG A 115 -16.35 -7.00 9.51
C ARG A 115 -17.15 -8.27 9.26
N ARG A 116 -18.15 -8.51 10.12
CA ARG A 116 -19.36 -9.18 9.69
C ARG A 116 -19.98 -8.32 8.60
N ILE A 117 -20.07 -8.86 7.40
CA ILE A 117 -21.00 -8.39 6.37
C ILE A 117 -22.40 -8.78 6.82
#